data_AF-A0A164N8S9-F1
#
_entry.id   AF-A0A164N8S9-F1
#
_cell.length_a   1.000
_cell.length_b   1.000
_cell.length_c   1.000
_cell.angle_alpha   90.00
_cell.angle_beta   90.00
_cell.angle_gamma   90.00
#
_symmetry.space_group_name_H-M   'P 1'
#
loop_
_entity.id
_entity.type
_entity.pdbx_description
1 polymer ?
#
loop_
_entity_poly.entity_id
_entity_poly.type
_entity_poly.pdbx_seq_one_letter_code
_entity_poly.pdbx_strand_id
1 'polypeptide(L)'
;MTLPTKSTTAKRGREAAAHGRALLDRVGGRPSLDPDAEPGSESPVRQVRLPKPLDARIDAIAAQQGRSRSAVLRDAVAEYADAHSANV
;
A
#
# COMPACT_ATOMS: atom_id res chain seq x y z
N MET A 1 -2.26 -19.78 12.00
CA MET A 1 -2.62 -19.49 13.40
C MET A 1 -3.82 -20.35 13.76
N THR A 2 -3.72 -21.23 14.75
CA THR A 2 -4.80 -22.16 15.12
C THR A 2 -5.38 -21.73 16.46
N LEU A 3 -6.64 -21.29 16.47
CA LEU A 3 -7.29 -20.83 17.70
C LEU A 3 -7.84 -22.02 18.50
N PRO A 4 -7.79 -22.00 19.85
CA PRO A 4 -8.32 -23.07 20.69
C PRO A 4 -9.79 -23.37 20.39
N THR A 5 -10.18 -24.64 20.38
CA THR A 5 -11.52 -25.10 19.95
C THR A 5 -12.67 -24.47 20.75
N LYS A 6 -12.42 -24.07 22.00
CA LYS A 6 -13.40 -23.44 22.93
C LYS A 6 -13.02 -22.02 23.36
N SER A 7 -12.30 -21.27 22.52
CA SER A 7 -12.03 -19.86 22.83
C SER A 7 -13.36 -19.10 22.99
N THR A 8 -13.57 -18.51 24.17
CA THR A 8 -14.76 -17.72 24.54
C THR A 8 -14.69 -16.29 24.03
N THR A 9 -13.53 -15.84 23.56
CA THR A 9 -13.28 -14.47 23.08
C THR A 9 -13.15 -14.39 21.56
N ALA A 10 -12.95 -15.52 20.87
CA ALA A 10 -12.81 -15.55 19.43
C ALA A 10 -14.18 -15.55 18.73
N LYS A 11 -14.46 -14.50 17.97
CA LYS A 11 -15.63 -14.44 17.08
C LYS A 11 -15.52 -15.48 15.97
N ARG A 12 -16.62 -16.18 15.66
CA ARG A 12 -16.67 -17.23 14.62
C ARG A 12 -17.90 -17.09 13.73
N GLY A 13 -17.85 -17.76 12.57
CA GLY A 13 -18.99 -17.86 11.65
C GLY A 13 -19.56 -16.48 11.27
N ARG A 14 -20.88 -16.31 11.43
CA ARG A 14 -21.56 -15.05 11.08
C ARG A 14 -21.06 -13.84 11.87
N GLU A 15 -20.68 -14.04 13.14
CA GLU A 15 -20.21 -12.94 13.98
C GLU A 15 -18.84 -12.43 13.54
N ALA A 16 -17.95 -13.35 13.13
CA ALA A 16 -16.67 -12.98 12.52
C ALA A 16 -16.87 -12.24 11.19
N ALA A 17 -17.80 -12.70 10.35
CA ALA A 17 -18.12 -12.03 9.09
C ALA A 17 -18.71 -10.63 9.30
N ALA A 18 -19.63 -10.47 10.26
CA ALA A 18 -20.21 -9.16 10.61
C ALA A 18 -19.16 -8.21 11.19
N HIS A 19 -18.28 -8.72 12.07
CA HIS A 19 -17.20 -7.91 12.63
C HIS A 19 -16.17 -7.51 11.57
N GLY A 20 -15.84 -8.42 10.65
CA GLY A 20 -14.96 -8.12 9.52
C GLY A 20 -15.53 -7.06 8.58
N ARG A 21 -16.82 -7.15 8.24
CA ARG A 21 -17.50 -6.09 7.45
C ARG A 21 -17.48 -4.75 8.15
N ALA A 22 -17.84 -4.70 9.43
CA ALA A 22 -17.80 -3.46 10.21
C ALA A 22 -16.38 -2.88 10.33
N LEU A 23 -15.35 -3.73 10.33
CA LEU A 23 -13.96 -3.30 10.30
C LEU A 23 -13.65 -2.67 8.94
N LEU A 24 -13.93 -3.36 7.84
CA LEU A 24 -13.70 -2.88 6.48
C LEU A 24 -14.48 -1.59 6.17
N ASP A 25 -15.73 -1.49 6.61
CA ASP A 25 -16.57 -0.30 6.50
C ASP A 25 -15.98 0.87 7.28
N ARG A 26 -15.38 0.62 8.45
CA ARG A 26 -14.70 1.64 9.26
C ARG A 26 -13.38 2.09 8.63
N VAL A 27 -12.64 1.20 7.99
CA VAL A 27 -11.37 1.58 7.33
C VAL A 27 -11.60 2.26 5.98
N GLY A 28 -12.81 2.22 5.43
CA GLY A 28 -13.24 3.09 4.32
C GLY A 28 -12.26 3.11 3.14
N GLY A 29 -12.19 2.01 2.37
CA GLY A 29 -11.46 1.99 1.09
C GLY A 29 -9.98 1.62 1.17
N ARG A 30 -9.23 1.95 0.10
CA ARG A 30 -7.79 1.70 -0.01
C ARG A 30 -7.09 2.71 0.91
N PRO A 31 -6.23 2.29 1.85
CA PRO A 31 -5.51 3.21 2.73
C PRO A 31 -4.82 4.32 1.92
N SER A 32 -4.87 5.56 2.45
CA SER A 32 -4.09 6.66 1.87
C SER A 32 -2.62 6.29 1.83
N LEU A 33 -1.90 6.81 0.83
CA LEU A 33 -0.46 6.65 0.73
C LEU A 33 0.29 7.51 1.77
N ASP A 34 -0.40 8.50 2.31
CA ASP A 34 0.08 9.37 3.38
C ASP A 34 -0.64 8.97 4.68
N PRO A 35 0.07 8.54 5.73
CA PRO A 35 -0.53 8.15 7.01
C PRO A 35 -1.20 9.32 7.75
N ASP A 36 -0.78 10.56 7.46
CA ASP A 36 -1.29 11.80 8.09
C ASP A 36 -2.33 12.50 7.21
N ALA A 37 -2.74 11.89 6.10
CA ALA A 37 -3.76 12.46 5.21
C ALA A 37 -5.14 12.50 5.88
N GLU A 38 -5.78 13.66 5.76
CA GLU A 38 -7.19 13.83 6.12
C GLU A 38 -8.07 12.83 5.33
N PRO A 39 -9.07 12.19 5.97
CA PRO A 39 -9.96 11.26 5.29
C PRO A 39 -10.60 11.88 4.03
N GLY A 40 -10.46 11.21 2.89
CA GLY A 40 -10.97 11.69 1.61
C GLY A 40 -10.03 12.62 0.83
N SER A 41 -8.83 12.92 1.34
CA SER A 41 -7.79 13.59 0.57
C SER A 41 -7.06 12.62 -0.37
N GLU A 42 -6.67 13.11 -1.54
CA GLU A 42 -5.94 12.35 -2.54
C GLU A 42 -4.45 12.69 -2.54
N SER A 43 -3.61 11.68 -2.77
CA SER A 43 -2.17 11.89 -2.92
C SER A 43 -1.86 12.62 -4.24
N PRO A 44 -0.89 13.54 -4.26
CA PRO A 44 -0.52 14.26 -5.47
C PRO A 44 0.01 13.30 -6.55
N VAL A 45 -0.41 13.52 -7.80
CA VAL A 45 0.02 12.73 -8.95
C VAL A 45 1.00 13.53 -9.81
N ARG A 46 2.03 12.85 -10.33
CA ARG A 46 2.99 13.39 -11.30
C ARG A 46 3.04 12.46 -12.51
N GLN A 47 2.79 13.01 -13.69
CA GLN A 47 2.89 12.28 -14.96
C GLN A 47 4.23 12.58 -15.61
N VAL A 48 5.01 11.52 -15.90
CA VAL A 48 6.36 11.64 -16.50
C VAL A 48 6.48 10.66 -17.66
N ARG A 49 7.05 11.12 -18.78
CA ARG A 49 7.38 10.25 -19.91
C ARG A 49 8.70 9.54 -19.65
N LEU A 50 8.73 8.22 -19.85
CA LEU A 50 9.93 7.41 -19.66
C LEU A 50 10.42 6.82 -21.00
N PRO A 51 11.74 6.67 -21.19
CA PRO A 51 12.27 5.83 -22.25
C PRO A 51 11.75 4.39 -22.13
N LYS A 52 11.37 3.77 -23.24
CA LYS A 52 10.86 2.38 -23.26
C LYS A 52 11.76 1.37 -22.51
N PRO A 53 13.10 1.42 -22.65
CA PRO A 53 13.96 0.48 -21.92
C PRO A 53 13.90 0.67 -20.40
N LEU A 54 13.70 1.90 -19.92
CA LEU A 54 13.59 2.19 -18.50
C LEU A 54 12.26 1.66 -17.95
N ASP A 55 11.16 1.91 -18.65
CA ASP A 55 9.83 1.41 -18.29
C ASP A 55 9.81 -0.13 -18.16
N ALA A 56 10.39 -0.83 -19.15
CA ALA A 56 10.51 -2.29 -19.12
C ALA A 56 11.37 -2.80 -17.95
N ARG A 57 12.43 -2.07 -17.57
CA ARG A 57 13.25 -2.43 -16.40
C ARG A 57 12.48 -2.28 -15.10
N ILE A 58 11.66 -1.24 -14.96
CA ILE A 58 10.80 -1.04 -13.79
C ILE A 58 9.79 -2.19 -13.69
N ASP A 59 9.22 -2.62 -14.81
CA ASP A 59 8.31 -3.77 -14.85
C ASP A 59 8.95 -5.07 -14.39
N ALA A 60 10.18 -5.34 -14.84
CA ALA A 60 10.93 -6.51 -14.42
C ALA A 60 11.21 -6.49 -12.91
N ILE A 61 11.60 -5.32 -12.36
CA ILE A 61 11.83 -5.14 -10.92
C ILE A 61 10.54 -5.39 -10.13
N ALA A 62 9.42 -4.80 -10.56
CA ALA A 62 8.12 -4.98 -9.92
C ALA A 62 7.70 -6.45 -9.91
N ALA A 63 7.83 -7.14 -11.05
CA ALA A 63 7.53 -8.56 -11.17
C ALA A 63 8.42 -9.43 -10.27
N GLN A 64 9.73 -9.17 -10.24
CA GLN A 64 10.68 -9.92 -9.41
C GLN A 64 10.39 -9.75 -7.91
N GLN A 65 9.98 -8.55 -7.48
CA GLN A 65 9.66 -8.26 -6.08
C GLN A 65 8.24 -8.63 -5.68
N GLY A 66 7.37 -9.01 -6.64
CA GLY A 66 5.94 -9.21 -6.39
C GLY A 66 5.22 -7.93 -5.95
N ARG A 67 5.71 -6.76 -6.37
CA ARG A 67 5.19 -5.44 -6.00
C ARG A 67 4.52 -4.76 -7.18
N SER A 68 3.72 -3.74 -6.92
CA SER A 68 3.17 -2.90 -7.99
C SER A 68 4.22 -1.95 -8.54
N ARG A 69 4.12 -1.61 -9.83
CA ARG A 69 4.94 -0.59 -10.49
C ARG A 69 4.96 0.73 -9.71
N SER A 70 3.80 1.19 -9.25
CA SER A 70 3.67 2.42 -8.47
C SER A 70 4.39 2.36 -7.12
N ALA A 71 4.48 1.19 -6.48
CA ALA A 71 5.21 1.04 -5.22
C ALA A 71 6.73 1.15 -5.47
N VAL A 72 7.23 0.47 -6.50
CA VAL A 72 8.66 0.55 -6.89
C VAL A 72 9.04 1.99 -7.27
N LEU A 73 8.21 2.66 -8.07
CA LEU A 73 8.44 4.04 -8.46
C LEU A 73 8.43 5.00 -7.27
N ARG A 74 7.52 4.80 -6.30
CA ARG A 74 7.46 5.66 -5.11
C ARG A 74 8.74 5.54 -4.27
N ASP A 75 9.21 4.33 -4.03
CA ASP A 75 10.45 4.10 -3.29
C ASP A 75 11.64 4.72 -4.01
N ALA A 76 11.75 4.53 -5.33
CA ALA A 76 12.84 5.10 -6.12
C ALA A 76 12.85 6.63 -6.09
N VAL A 77 11.68 7.27 -6.11
CA VAL A 77 11.57 8.73 -6.00
C VAL A 77 11.93 9.20 -4.59
N ALA A 78 11.51 8.49 -3.54
CA ALA A 78 11.87 8.81 -2.16
C ALA A 78 13.38 8.67 -1.94
N GLU A 79 13.99 7.56 -2.36
CA GLU A 79 15.43 7.33 -2.28
C GLU A 79 16.22 8.44 -3.00
N TYR A 80 15.78 8.82 -4.20
CA TYR A 80 16.40 9.91 -4.93
C TYR A 80 16.29 11.24 -4.18
N ALA A 81 15.11 11.56 -3.63
CA ALA A 81 14.90 12.79 -2.87
C ALA A 81 15.76 12.82 -1.60
N ASP A 82 15.83 11.73 -0.85
CA ASP A 82 16.64 11.61 0.37
C ASP A 82 18.14 11.76 0.06
N ALA A 83 18.62 11.10 -1.01
CA ALA A 83 20.02 11.17 -1.42
C ALA A 83 20.46 12.56 -1.90
N HIS A 84 19.54 13.36 -2.45
CA HIS A 84 19.85 14.68 -3.02
C HIS A 84 19.44 15.86 -2.14
N SER A 85 18.60 15.64 -1.13
CA SER A 85 18.26 16.65 -0.13
C SER A 85 19.37 16.82 0.92
N ALA A 86 20.18 15.79 1.17
CA ALA A 86 21.35 15.87 2.05
C ALA A 86 22.55 16.64 1.46
N ASN A 87 22.48 17.02 0.18
CA ASN A 87 23.53 17.75 -0.55
C ASN A 87 23.19 19.23 -0.79
N VAL A 88 22.20 19.76 -0.07
CA VAL A 88 21.77 21.17 -0.11
C VAL A 88 21.98 21.83 1.25
#